data_AF-A0A7W1H7P2-F1
#
_entry.id   AF-A0A7W1H7P2-F1
#
_cell.length_a   1.000
_cell.length_b   1.000
_cell.length_c   1.000
_cell.angle_alpha   90.00
_cell.angle_beta   90.00
_cell.angle_gamma   90.00
#
_symmetry.space_group_name_H-M   'P 1'
#
loop_
_entity.id
_entity.type
_entity.pdbx_description
1 polymer ?
#
loop_
_entity_poly.entity_id
_entity_poly.type
_entity_poly.pdbx_seq_one_letter_code
_entity_poly.pdbx_strand_id
1 'polypeptide(L)'
;FLLRENWRDALAQTPDAELLVRILGSGLRPNDPASINAFMAGLPSGEEALVSSWLLQKMPPNAVAVARDWWSGLRQAAVRRQLKIAEGRLRIPQLSAGQMTTLQKQVIDLKAQLDELSTFSPAQVLEN
;
A
#
# COMPACT_ATOMS: atom_id res chain seq x y z
N PHE A 1 -8.34 -10.03 0.18
CA PHE A 1 -8.73 -8.87 1.01
C PHE A 1 -8.28 -7.57 0.37
N LEU A 2 -7.03 -7.47 -0.13
CA LEU A 2 -6.50 -6.26 -0.79
C LEU A 2 -7.39 -5.66 -1.89
N LEU A 3 -8.02 -6.48 -2.73
CA LEU A 3 -8.92 -6.00 -3.79
C LEU A 3 -10.16 -5.23 -3.27
N ARG A 4 -10.51 -5.38 -1.98
CA ARG A 4 -11.61 -4.66 -1.32
C ARG A 4 -11.14 -3.37 -0.62
N GLU A 5 -9.82 -3.16 -0.52
CA GLU A 5 -9.21 -1.99 0.09
C GLU A 5 -8.94 -0.91 -0.97
N ASN A 6 -8.71 0.33 -0.54
CA ASN A 6 -8.26 1.40 -1.42
C ASN A 6 -6.76 1.27 -1.73
N TRP A 7 -6.40 0.20 -2.45
CA TRP A 7 -5.01 -0.14 -2.69
C TRP A 7 -4.31 0.79 -3.68
N ARG A 8 -5.08 1.45 -4.57
CA ARG A 8 -4.52 2.38 -5.57
C ARG A 8 -3.87 3.58 -4.89
N ASP A 9 -4.58 4.22 -3.96
CA ASP A 9 -4.07 5.41 -3.27
C ASP A 9 -2.92 5.06 -2.31
N ALA A 10 -2.99 3.90 -1.64
CA ALA A 10 -1.93 3.44 -0.76
C ALA A 10 -0.63 3.13 -1.52
N LEU A 11 -0.73 2.47 -2.69
CA LEU A 11 0.44 2.12 -3.50
C LEU A 11 0.97 3.29 -4.33
N ALA A 12 0.15 4.28 -4.69
CA ALA A 12 0.62 5.47 -5.41
C ALA A 12 1.69 6.27 -4.66
N GLN A 13 1.74 6.16 -3.33
CA GLN A 13 2.75 6.81 -2.48
C GLN A 13 3.86 5.85 -2.05
N THR A 14 3.89 4.64 -2.60
CA THR A 14 4.84 3.59 -2.23
C THR A 14 5.88 3.40 -3.34
N PRO A 15 7.17 3.66 -3.06
CA PRO A 15 8.25 3.35 -3.99
C PRO A 15 8.27 1.87 -4.34
N ASP A 16 8.66 1.55 -5.57
CA ASP A 16 8.89 0.19 -6.07
C ASP A 16 7.66 -0.73 -5.94
N ALA A 17 6.45 -0.16 -6.04
CA ALA A 17 5.17 -0.86 -5.90
C ALA A 17 4.56 -1.30 -7.24
N GLU A 18 5.23 -1.05 -8.37
CA GLU A 18 4.69 -1.21 -9.72
C GLU A 18 4.20 -2.64 -9.99
N LEU A 19 4.98 -3.63 -9.58
CA LEU A 19 4.62 -5.04 -9.75
C LEU A 19 3.39 -5.42 -8.93
N LEU A 20 3.26 -4.91 -7.70
CA LEU A 20 2.08 -5.14 -6.87
C LEU A 20 0.83 -4.44 -7.44
N VAL A 21 0.99 -3.21 -7.94
CA VAL A 21 -0.06 -2.47 -8.67
C VAL A 21 -0.52 -3.27 -9.88
N ARG A 22 0.42 -3.83 -10.66
CA ARG A 22 0.12 -4.65 -11.83
C ARG A 22 -0.60 -5.94 -11.45
N ILE A 23 -0.16 -6.65 -10.40
CA ILE A 23 -0.82 -7.85 -9.88
C ILE A 23 -2.27 -7.53 -9.49
N LEU A 24 -2.49 -6.51 -8.66
CA LEU A 24 -3.83 -6.13 -8.19
C LEU A 24 -4.73 -5.58 -9.31
N GLY A 25 -4.15 -4.95 -10.32
CA GLY A 25 -4.86 -4.39 -11.48
C GLY A 25 -5.16 -5.38 -12.61
N SER A 26 -4.41 -6.48 -12.72
CA SER A 26 -4.47 -7.43 -13.85
C SER A 26 -5.68 -8.38 -13.82
N GLY A 27 -6.37 -8.49 -12.69
CA GLY A 27 -7.41 -9.50 -12.52
C GLY A 27 -6.87 -10.94 -12.45
N LEU A 28 -5.58 -11.11 -12.16
CA LEU A 28 -4.90 -12.40 -11.98
C LEU A 28 -5.72 -13.35 -11.10
N ARG A 29 -5.94 -14.57 -11.60
CA ARG A 29 -6.56 -15.68 -10.86
C ARG A 29 -5.47 -16.66 -10.42
N PRO A 30 -5.05 -16.65 -9.14
CA PRO A 30 -3.89 -17.43 -8.68
C PRO A 30 -4.07 -18.96 -8.76
N ASN A 31 -5.30 -19.44 -8.91
CA ASN A 31 -5.61 -20.87 -9.01
C ASN A 31 -5.82 -21.32 -10.46
N ASP A 32 -5.59 -20.44 -11.44
CA ASP A 32 -5.77 -20.72 -12.86
C ASP A 32 -4.42 -20.57 -13.58
N PRO A 33 -3.79 -21.70 -13.99
CA PRO A 33 -2.51 -21.67 -14.69
C PRO A 33 -2.54 -20.84 -15.99
N ALA A 34 -3.67 -20.82 -16.71
CA ALA A 34 -3.78 -20.01 -17.92
C ALA A 34 -3.77 -18.52 -17.59
N SER A 35 -4.43 -18.12 -16.49
CA SER A 35 -4.38 -16.74 -16.00
C SER A 35 -2.98 -16.34 -15.55
N ILE A 36 -2.23 -17.23 -14.89
CA ILE A 36 -0.84 -16.98 -14.49
C ILE A 36 0.03 -16.80 -15.74
N ASN A 37 -0.04 -17.71 -16.71
CA ASN A 37 0.76 -17.64 -17.93
C ASN A 37 0.47 -16.36 -18.73
N ALA A 38 -0.82 -15.98 -18.85
CA ALA A 38 -1.21 -14.74 -19.52
C ALA A 38 -0.66 -13.50 -18.81
N PHE A 39 -0.64 -13.50 -17.48
CA PHE A 39 -0.02 -12.43 -16.70
C PHE A 39 1.50 -12.37 -16.92
N MET A 40 2.18 -13.51 -16.83
CA MET A 40 3.63 -13.63 -17.01
C MET A 40 4.08 -13.15 -18.39
N ALA A 41 3.34 -13.49 -19.45
CA ALA A 41 3.63 -13.04 -20.81
C ALA A 41 3.55 -11.51 -21.00
N GLY A 42 2.87 -10.81 -20.10
CA GLY A 42 2.75 -9.35 -20.10
C GLY A 42 3.79 -8.63 -19.24
N LEU A 43 4.71 -9.36 -18.61
CA LEU A 43 5.75 -8.79 -17.75
C LEU A 43 7.02 -8.47 -18.54
N PRO A 44 7.75 -7.40 -18.17
CA PRO A 44 9.15 -7.25 -18.54
C PRO A 44 9.98 -8.44 -18.05
N SER A 45 11.03 -8.82 -18.78
CA SER A 45 11.87 -9.99 -18.46
C SER A 45 12.45 -9.99 -17.04
N GLY A 46 12.76 -8.82 -16.48
CA GLY A 46 13.22 -8.69 -15.10
C GLY A 46 12.13 -8.99 -14.05
N GLU A 47 10.89 -8.58 -14.31
CA GLU A 47 9.73 -8.86 -13.44
C GLU A 47 9.30 -10.32 -13.57
N GLU A 48 9.37 -10.90 -14.77
CA GLU A 48 9.05 -12.30 -15.02
C GLU A 48 9.94 -13.25 -14.21
N ALA A 49 11.25 -13.01 -14.20
CA ALA A 49 12.20 -13.81 -13.40
C ALA A 49 11.88 -13.74 -11.90
N LEU A 50 11.53 -12.55 -11.41
CA LEU A 50 11.17 -12.31 -10.02
C LEU A 50 9.88 -13.05 -9.64
N VAL A 51 8.82 -12.91 -10.44
CA VAL A 51 7.54 -13.60 -10.18
C VAL A 51 7.71 -15.12 -10.27
N SER A 52 8.49 -15.62 -11.22
CA SER A 52 8.81 -17.05 -11.32
C SER A 52 9.47 -17.57 -10.04
N SER A 53 10.41 -16.79 -9.47
CA SER A 53 11.08 -17.17 -8.22
C SER A 53 10.09 -17.28 -7.04
N TRP A 54 9.08 -16.41 -6.99
CA TRP A 54 8.05 -16.44 -5.94
C TRP A 54 7.11 -17.64 -6.07
N LEU A 55 6.73 -18.01 -7.30
CA LEU A 55 5.87 -19.18 -7.54
C LEU A 55 6.53 -20.50 -7.08
N LEU A 56 7.86 -20.55 -7.03
CA LEU A 56 8.62 -21.70 -6.52
C LEU A 56 8.70 -21.71 -4.99
N GLN A 57 8.40 -20.60 -4.31
CA GLN A 57 8.47 -20.54 -2.86
C GLN A 57 7.25 -21.19 -2.20
N LYS A 58 7.49 -21.92 -1.12
CA LYS A 58 6.41 -22.47 -0.30
C LYS A 58 5.75 -21.34 0.48
N MET A 59 4.44 -21.19 0.29
CA MET A 59 3.63 -20.22 1.04
C MET A 59 3.72 -20.51 2.54
N PRO A 60 4.02 -19.52 3.40
CA PRO A 60 4.02 -19.73 4.84
C PRO A 60 2.59 -20.00 5.34
N PRO A 61 2.42 -20.78 6.42
CA PRO A 61 1.10 -21.18 6.92
C PRO A 61 0.24 -19.98 7.37
N ASN A 62 0.89 -18.87 7.76
CA ASN A 62 0.25 -17.62 8.18
C ASN A 62 0.31 -16.52 7.12
N ALA A 63 0.46 -16.85 5.83
CA ALA A 63 0.64 -15.89 4.74
C ALA A 63 -0.40 -14.76 4.73
N VAL A 64 -1.66 -15.05 5.07
CA VAL A 64 -2.73 -14.03 5.12
C VAL A 64 -2.51 -13.04 6.26
N ALA A 65 -2.09 -13.50 7.44
CA ALA A 65 -1.79 -12.63 8.58
C ALA A 65 -0.59 -11.75 8.25
N VAL A 66 0.50 -12.35 7.74
CA VAL A 66 1.69 -11.61 7.30
C VAL A 66 1.32 -10.55 6.25
N ALA A 67 0.53 -10.91 5.23
CA ALA A 67 0.10 -9.95 4.22
C ALA A 67 -0.74 -8.79 4.80
N ARG A 68 -1.54 -9.03 5.83
CA ARG A 68 -2.30 -7.97 6.52
C ARG A 68 -1.39 -7.04 7.31
N ASP A 69 -0.42 -7.58 8.02
CA ASP A 69 0.54 -6.79 8.81
C ASP A 69 1.37 -5.90 7.88
N TRP A 70 1.88 -6.48 6.80
CA TRP A 70 2.58 -5.74 5.75
C TRP A 70 1.71 -4.67 5.11
N TRP A 71 0.43 -4.98 4.84
CA TRP A 71 -0.52 -4.01 4.30
C TRP A 71 -0.77 -2.84 5.25
N SER A 72 -0.93 -3.11 6.54
CA SER A 72 -1.10 -2.08 7.57
C SER A 72 0.12 -1.16 7.63
N GLY A 73 1.32 -1.75 7.68
CA GLY A 73 2.58 -1.00 7.65
C GLY A 73 2.72 -0.13 6.41
N LEU A 74 2.34 -0.64 5.24
CA LEU A 74 2.37 0.11 3.98
C LEU A 74 1.41 1.30 4.02
N ARG A 75 0.17 1.11 4.50
CA ARG A 75 -0.80 2.19 4.67
C ARG A 75 -0.29 3.27 5.62
N GLN A 76 0.27 2.88 6.76
CA GLN A 76 0.87 3.83 7.71
C GLN A 76 2.03 4.62 7.07
N ALA A 77 2.90 3.94 6.31
CA ALA A 77 4.00 4.60 5.61
C ALA A 77 3.52 5.60 4.56
N ALA A 78 2.47 5.27 3.80
CA ALA A 78 1.86 6.17 2.83
C ALA A 78 1.30 7.43 3.52
N VAL A 79 0.53 7.28 4.60
CA VAL A 79 -0.03 8.41 5.37
C VAL A 79 1.08 9.28 5.96
N ARG A 80 2.13 8.67 6.54
CA ARG A 80 3.30 9.40 7.07
C ARG A 80 4.02 10.22 5.99
N ARG A 81 4.16 9.69 4.77
CA ARG A 81 4.75 10.44 3.65
C ARG A 81 3.88 11.62 3.25
N GLN A 82 2.56 11.42 3.13
CA GLN A 82 1.63 12.51 2.83
C GLN A 82 1.66 13.60 3.91
N LEU A 83 1.71 13.22 5.18
CA LEU A 83 1.83 14.15 6.30
C LEU A 83 3.13 14.97 6.20
N LYS A 84 4.27 14.32 5.95
CA LYS A 84 5.55 15.01 5.76
C LYS A 84 5.51 16.02 4.60
N ILE A 85 4.84 15.68 3.50
CA ILE A 85 4.65 16.60 2.37
C ILE A 85 3.77 17.79 2.76
N ALA A 86 2.65 17.54 3.45
CA ALA A 86 1.73 18.59 3.89
C ALA A 86 2.38 19.54 4.91
N GLU A 87 3.09 19.01 5.89
CA GLU A 87 3.86 19.79 6.88
C GLU A 87 5.00 20.57 6.22
N GLY A 88 5.66 20.00 5.20
CA GLY A 88 6.66 20.70 4.40
C GLY A 88 6.07 21.90 3.67
N ARG A 89 4.86 21.77 3.11
CA ARG A 89 4.15 22.86 2.42
C ARG A 89 3.75 23.99 3.38
N LEU A 90 3.41 23.70 4.63
CA LEU A 90 3.06 24.72 5.64
C LEU A 90 4.22 25.68 5.94
N ARG A 91 5.46 25.26 5.69
CA ARG A 91 6.65 26.08 5.91
C ARG A 91 6.95 27.06 4.77
N ILE A 92 6.17 27.05 3.69
CA ILE A 92 6.36 27.92 2.53
C ILE A 92 5.76 29.31 2.82
N PRO A 93 6.55 30.40 2.77
CA PRO A 93 6.13 31.73 3.24
C PRO A 93 5.18 32.51 2.29
N GLN A 94 4.40 31.85 1.43
CA GLN A 94 3.51 32.52 0.44
C GLN A 94 2.12 31.87 0.32
N LEU A 95 1.68 31.13 1.34
CA LEU A 95 0.31 30.58 1.33
C LEU A 95 -0.71 31.68 1.62
N SER A 96 -1.77 31.74 0.82
CA SER A 96 -2.96 32.53 1.18
C SER A 96 -3.61 31.97 2.45
N ALA A 97 -4.38 32.79 3.16
CA ALA A 97 -5.10 32.36 4.37
C ALA A 97 -5.97 31.11 4.12
N GLY A 98 -6.70 31.08 2.99
CA GLY A 98 -7.51 29.92 2.61
C GLY A 98 -6.69 28.65 2.36
N GLN A 99 -5.55 28.75 1.66
CA GLN A 99 -4.65 27.62 1.44
C GLN A 99 -4.03 27.12 2.74
N MET A 100 -3.67 28.03 3.65
CA MET A 100 -3.16 27.67 4.97
C MET A 100 -4.21 26.89 5.77
N THR A 101 -5.47 27.36 5.82
CA THR A 101 -6.54 26.65 6.52
C THR A 101 -6.84 25.28 5.92
N THR A 102 -6.90 25.15 4.59
CA THR A 102 -7.08 23.86 3.91
C THR A 102 -5.95 22.89 4.25
N LEU A 103 -4.70 23.36 4.23
CA LEU A 103 -3.53 22.53 4.49
C LEU A 103 -3.43 22.12 5.97
N GLN A 104 -3.79 23.01 6.91
CA GLN A 104 -3.90 22.69 8.33
C GLN A 104 -4.95 21.60 8.58
N LYS A 105 -6.12 21.72 7.95
CA LYS A 105 -7.15 20.67 8.01
C LYS A 105 -6.63 19.35 7.48
N GLN A 106 -5.96 19.36 6.32
CA GLN A 106 -5.36 18.15 5.75
C GLN A 106 -4.35 17.49 6.72
N VAL A 107 -3.53 18.28 7.42
CA VAL A 107 -2.59 17.76 8.43
C VAL A 107 -3.32 17.12 9.61
N ILE A 108 -4.40 17.73 10.10
CA ILE A 108 -5.21 17.17 11.18
C ILE A 108 -5.84 15.84 10.74
N ASP A 109 -6.46 15.81 9.56
CA ASP A 109 -7.10 14.61 9.02
C ASP A 109 -6.10 13.47 8.82
N LEU A 110 -4.89 13.76 8.32
CA LEU A 110 -3.82 12.77 8.15
C LEU A 110 -3.28 12.23 9.47
N LYS A 111 -3.20 13.07 10.52
CA LYS A 111 -2.81 12.62 11.87
C LYS A 111 -3.86 11.70 12.47
N ALA A 112 -5.14 12.05 12.37
CA ALA A 112 -6.23 11.20 12.82
C ALA A 112 -6.23 9.83 12.11
N GLN A 113 -6.04 9.82 10.79
CA GLN A 113 -5.91 8.57 10.03
C GLN A 113 -4.71 7.71 10.49
N LEU A 114 -3.58 8.34 10.84
CA LEU A 114 -2.41 7.61 11.32
C LEU A 114 -2.65 7.01 12.70
N ASP A 115 -3.33 7.72 13.59
CA ASP A 115 -3.69 7.23 14.92
C ASP A 115 -4.63 6.02 14.81
N GLU A 116 -5.68 6.13 13.99
CA GLU A 116 -6.59 5.01 13.70
C GLU A 116 -5.82 3.79 13.19
N LEU A 117 -4.97 3.96 12.18
CA LEU A 117 -4.16 2.87 11.61
C LEU A 117 -3.16 2.27 12.60
N SER A 118 -2.74 3.03 13.61
CA SER A 118 -1.83 2.56 14.65
C SER A 118 -2.58 1.77 15.72
N THR A 119 -3.82 2.17 16.04
CA THR A 119 -4.72 1.40 16.92
C THR A 119 -5.15 0.07 16.30
N PHE A 120 -5.31 0.01 14.97
CA PHE A 120 -5.64 -1.24 14.25
C PHE A 120 -4.42 -2.14 13.96
N SER A 121 -3.29 -1.96 14.66
CA SER A 121 -2.14 -2.86 14.49
C SER A 121 -2.52 -4.28 14.97
N PRO A 122 -2.48 -5.30 14.10
CA PRO A 122 -2.98 -6.65 14.38
C PRO A 122 -2.19 -7.41 15.47
N ALA A 123 -1.10 -6.84 15.97
CA ALA A 123 -0.40 -7.35 17.17
C ALA A 123 -1.33 -7.50 18.39
N GLN A 124 -2.45 -6.75 18.45
CA GLN A 124 -3.43 -6.84 19.54
C GLN A 124 -4.58 -7.83 19.28
N VAL A 125 -4.69 -8.42 18.08
CA VAL A 125 -5.83 -9.29 17.73
C VAL A 125 -5.49 -10.79 17.87
N LEU A 126 -4.28 -11.11 18.35
CA LEU A 126 -3.87 -12.48 18.66
C LEU A 126 -4.00 -12.86 20.15
N GLU A 127 -4.52 -11.96 20.99
CA GLU A 127 -4.89 -12.26 22.38
C GLU A 127 -6.41 -12.13 22.54
N ASN A 128 -7.15 -13.21 22.23
CA ASN A 128 -8.43 -13.62 22.86
C ASN A 128 -8.89 -14.97 22.31
#